data_AF-B1MWZ4-F1
#
_entry.id   AF-B1MWZ4-F1
#
_cell.length_a   1.000
_cell.length_b   1.000
_cell.length_c   1.000
_cell.angle_alpha   90.00
_cell.angle_beta   90.00
_cell.angle_gamma   90.00
#
_symmetry.space_group_name_H-M   'P 1'
#
loop_
_entity.id
_entity.type
_entity.pdbx_description
1 polymer ?
#
loop_
_entity_poly.entity_id
_entity_poly.type
_entity_poly.pdbx_seq_one_letter_code
_entity_poly.pdbx_strand_id
1 'polypeptide(L)'
;MVKNNRNDSFDGKAIRAARKKMHLSQVELAEGITTQATISLVENQNRVPNADVLLAILDRLNLDISEFVSGDFLTQKAKELLGKVVLEMKHDALSEFAEFEKALSQNAPTLQAYYILKAADACHNKKDFAEVVHYADLAVDTRTPSLGDFYTFYAYRQMGTNYYLQGDIEAAKEKFEYAFELEPNLLTAGDMEFHGALQGRQYYAEFLIAQNELDKAADLLTEGLEILRKRVDLFWVPDLSELLAQVEEKRGNHEAAQKQIHYAHVAAYLSNCQKAEARLAQLDTIKF
;
A
#
# COMPACT_ATOMS: atom_id res chain seq x y z
N MET A 1 22.18 36.33 -6.26
CA MET A 1 20.84 36.27 -6.88
C MET A 1 20.04 35.21 -6.15
N VAL A 2 19.07 35.65 -5.35
CA VAL A 2 18.17 34.77 -4.59
C VAL A 2 17.31 34.01 -5.60
N LYS A 3 17.46 32.68 -5.66
CA LYS A 3 16.52 31.82 -6.37
C LYS A 3 15.18 31.96 -5.65
N ASN A 4 14.24 32.69 -6.26
CA ASN A 4 12.85 32.66 -5.86
C ASN A 4 12.36 31.22 -6.04
N ASN A 5 12.09 30.54 -4.92
CA ASN A 5 11.26 29.33 -4.86
C ASN A 5 9.86 29.70 -5.35
N ARG A 6 9.63 29.74 -6.66
CA ARG A 6 8.28 29.62 -7.19
C ARG A 6 7.84 28.20 -6.89
N ASN A 7 6.82 28.09 -6.04
CA ASN A 7 6.11 26.85 -5.81
C ASN A 7 5.39 26.50 -7.12
N ASP A 8 6.07 25.76 -7.99
CA ASP A 8 5.55 25.29 -9.28
C ASP A 8 4.55 24.12 -9.08
N SER A 9 4.04 23.91 -7.86
CA SER A 9 3.22 22.74 -7.52
C SER A 9 1.73 22.88 -7.81
N PHE A 10 1.25 24.11 -8.02
CA PHE A 10 -0.18 24.43 -8.10
C PHE A 10 -0.38 25.83 -8.70
N ASP A 11 -1.21 25.95 -9.75
CA ASP A 11 -1.48 27.23 -10.39
C ASP A 11 -2.75 27.91 -9.83
N GLY A 12 -2.56 28.66 -8.75
CA GLY A 12 -3.62 29.48 -8.15
C GLY A 12 -4.16 30.56 -9.09
N LYS A 13 -3.39 31.02 -10.07
CA LYS A 13 -3.87 32.01 -11.04
C LYS A 13 -4.86 31.39 -12.02
N ALA A 14 -4.67 30.12 -12.37
CA ALA A 14 -5.57 29.41 -13.24
C ALA A 14 -6.91 29.14 -12.54
N ILE A 15 -6.91 28.82 -11.23
CA ILE A 15 -8.14 28.80 -10.39
C ILE A 15 -8.84 30.16 -10.39
N ARG A 16 -8.08 31.24 -10.22
CA ARG A 16 -8.62 32.61 -10.27
C ARG A 16 -9.24 32.94 -11.62
N ALA A 17 -8.63 32.50 -12.71
CA ALA A 17 -9.13 32.71 -14.06
C ALA A 17 -10.45 31.97 -14.28
N ALA A 18 -10.53 30.70 -13.87
CA ALA A 18 -11.75 29.91 -13.95
C ALA A 18 -12.90 30.50 -13.11
N ARG A 19 -12.61 30.88 -11.86
CA ARG A 19 -13.60 31.56 -11.00
C ARG A 19 -14.17 32.82 -11.66
N LYS A 20 -13.29 33.67 -12.20
CA LYS A 20 -13.70 34.89 -12.91
C LYS A 20 -14.52 34.60 -14.17
N LYS A 21 -14.18 33.54 -14.91
CA LYS A 21 -14.94 33.08 -16.09
C LYS A 21 -16.36 32.64 -15.73
N MET A 22 -16.54 32.12 -14.52
CA MET A 22 -17.85 31.76 -13.95
C MET A 22 -18.55 32.92 -13.21
N HIS A 23 -17.96 34.12 -13.23
CA HIS A 23 -18.50 35.33 -12.59
C HIS A 23 -18.71 35.22 -11.06
N LEU A 24 -17.99 34.32 -10.39
CA LEU A 24 -18.08 34.14 -8.93
C LEU A 24 -17.11 35.09 -8.20
N SER A 25 -17.50 35.60 -7.04
CA SER A 25 -16.59 36.21 -6.06
C SER A 25 -15.84 35.14 -5.25
N GLN A 26 -14.77 35.54 -4.54
CA GLN A 26 -14.05 34.60 -3.68
C GLN A 26 -14.91 34.11 -2.49
N VAL A 27 -15.89 34.91 -2.06
CA VAL A 27 -16.84 34.54 -1.00
C VAL A 27 -17.79 33.47 -1.51
N GLU A 28 -18.38 33.67 -2.69
CA GLU A 28 -19.29 32.70 -3.32
C GLU A 28 -18.57 31.39 -3.67
N LEU A 29 -17.31 31.45 -4.13
CA LEU A 29 -16.52 30.24 -4.32
C LEU A 29 -16.27 29.51 -3.00
N ALA A 30 -15.99 30.25 -1.91
CA ALA A 30 -15.70 29.68 -0.61
C ALA A 30 -16.93 29.08 0.09
N GLU A 31 -18.14 29.53 -0.23
CA GLU A 31 -19.37 29.23 0.51
C GLU A 31 -19.62 27.72 0.68
N GLY A 32 -19.70 27.25 1.92
CA GLY A 32 -19.89 25.82 2.23
C GLY A 32 -18.69 24.91 1.91
N ILE A 33 -17.55 25.47 1.49
CA ILE A 33 -16.30 24.73 1.23
C ILE A 33 -15.21 25.16 2.22
N THR A 34 -14.93 26.46 2.28
CA THR A 34 -13.82 27.02 3.06
C THR A 34 -14.06 28.51 3.36
N THR A 35 -13.01 29.26 3.69
CA THR A 35 -13.08 30.70 3.92
C THR A 35 -12.60 31.50 2.70
N GLN A 36 -13.11 32.71 2.53
CA GLN A 36 -12.61 33.65 1.51
C GLN A 36 -11.10 33.90 1.66
N ALA A 37 -10.58 33.91 2.89
CA ALA A 37 -9.16 34.03 3.16
C ALA A 37 -8.37 32.84 2.58
N THR A 38 -8.88 31.61 2.74
CA THR A 38 -8.29 30.42 2.12
C THR A 38 -8.27 30.54 0.60
N ILE A 39 -9.39 30.89 -0.04
CA ILE A 39 -9.44 31.10 -1.50
C ILE A 39 -8.43 32.18 -1.94
N SER A 40 -8.27 33.25 -1.17
CA SER A 40 -7.27 34.28 -1.47
C SER A 40 -5.84 33.76 -1.41
N LEU A 41 -5.52 32.89 -0.43
CA LEU A 41 -4.21 32.24 -0.32
C LEU A 41 -3.97 31.27 -1.47
N VAL A 42 -4.98 30.49 -1.85
CA VAL A 42 -4.97 29.60 -3.02
C VAL A 42 -4.65 30.40 -4.28
N GLU A 43 -5.42 31.46 -4.56
CA GLU A 43 -5.32 32.22 -5.82
C GLU A 43 -4.06 33.11 -5.93
N ASN A 44 -3.58 33.67 -4.83
CA ASN A 44 -2.52 34.68 -4.85
C ASN A 44 -1.16 34.17 -4.37
N GLN A 45 -1.14 33.10 -3.55
CA GLN A 45 0.09 32.57 -2.95
C GLN A 45 0.38 31.13 -3.37
N ASN A 46 -0.41 30.56 -4.29
CA ASN A 46 -0.32 29.15 -4.70
C ASN A 46 -0.33 28.19 -3.50
N ARG A 47 -1.06 28.55 -2.43
CA ARG A 47 -1.18 27.69 -1.26
C ARG A 47 -2.18 26.59 -1.55
N VAL A 48 -1.70 25.36 -1.69
CA VAL A 48 -2.56 24.19 -1.87
C VAL A 48 -3.33 23.94 -0.57
N PRO A 49 -4.68 23.88 -0.60
CA PRO A 49 -5.45 23.49 0.57
C PRO A 49 -5.36 21.96 0.76
N ASN A 50 -6.07 21.40 1.75
CA ASN A 50 -6.17 19.95 1.85
C ASN A 50 -6.98 19.37 0.66
N ALA A 51 -6.89 18.06 0.44
CA ALA A 51 -7.49 17.39 -0.71
C ALA A 51 -8.99 17.67 -0.84
N ASP A 52 -9.74 17.51 0.26
CA ASP A 52 -11.20 17.74 0.29
C ASP A 52 -11.59 19.16 -0.17
N VAL A 53 -10.89 20.18 0.35
CA VAL A 53 -11.14 21.57 -0.02
C VAL A 53 -10.72 21.83 -1.46
N LEU A 54 -9.61 21.25 -1.91
CA LEU A 54 -9.15 21.39 -3.29
C LEU A 54 -10.17 20.82 -4.28
N LEU A 55 -10.63 19.60 -4.04
CA LEU A 55 -11.59 18.91 -4.89
C LEU A 55 -12.94 19.65 -4.95
N ALA A 56 -13.44 20.11 -3.79
CA ALA A 56 -14.67 20.89 -3.77
C ALA A 56 -14.55 22.23 -4.53
N ILE A 57 -13.38 22.88 -4.47
CA ILE A 57 -13.11 24.10 -5.26
C ILE A 57 -13.13 23.77 -6.76
N LEU A 58 -12.45 22.70 -7.17
CA LEU A 58 -12.36 22.29 -8.58
C LEU A 58 -13.71 21.88 -9.14
N ASP A 59 -14.50 21.09 -8.39
CA ASP A 59 -15.85 20.67 -8.74
C ASP A 59 -16.77 21.88 -8.96
N ARG A 60 -16.76 22.85 -8.03
CA ARG A 60 -17.54 24.09 -8.19
C ARG A 60 -17.13 24.92 -9.40
N LEU A 61 -15.86 24.85 -9.79
CA LEU A 61 -15.34 25.53 -10.97
C LEU A 61 -15.47 24.69 -12.26
N ASN A 62 -16.03 23.48 -12.16
CA ASN A 62 -16.10 22.49 -13.23
C ASN A 62 -14.74 22.28 -13.92
N LEU A 63 -13.69 22.12 -13.09
CA LEU A 63 -12.31 21.95 -13.50
C LEU A 63 -11.80 20.55 -13.22
N ASP A 64 -10.97 20.04 -14.13
CA ASP A 64 -10.24 18.80 -13.91
C ASP A 64 -8.97 19.05 -13.10
N ILE A 65 -8.70 18.21 -12.10
CA ILE A 65 -7.51 18.33 -11.26
C ILE A 65 -6.21 18.22 -12.05
N SER A 66 -6.21 17.48 -13.18
CA SER A 66 -5.04 17.36 -14.05
C SER A 66 -4.59 18.68 -14.67
N GLU A 67 -5.47 19.68 -14.75
CA GLU A 67 -5.19 20.96 -15.40
C GLU A 67 -4.50 21.99 -14.49
N PHE A 68 -4.51 21.81 -13.16
CA PHE A 68 -4.13 22.87 -12.20
C PHE A 68 -3.09 22.45 -11.16
N VAL A 69 -2.77 21.16 -11.11
CA VAL A 69 -1.91 20.56 -10.09
C VAL A 69 -0.64 20.02 -10.75
N SER A 70 0.52 20.24 -10.13
CA SER A 70 1.77 19.75 -10.71
C SER A 70 1.94 18.25 -10.58
N GLY A 71 2.82 17.71 -11.42
CA GLY A 71 3.29 16.33 -11.31
C GLY A 71 3.87 15.99 -9.92
N ASP A 72 4.53 16.95 -9.25
CA ASP A 72 5.10 16.74 -7.91
C ASP A 72 4.02 16.53 -6.85
N PHE A 73 2.96 17.35 -6.87
CA PHE A 73 1.84 17.15 -5.96
C PHE A 73 1.15 15.82 -6.23
N LEU A 74 0.90 15.49 -7.51
CA LEU A 74 0.28 14.22 -7.87
C LEU A 74 1.13 13.04 -7.41
N THR A 75 2.46 13.14 -7.53
CA THR A 75 3.40 12.12 -7.05
C THR A 75 3.33 11.95 -5.53
N GLN A 76 3.28 13.06 -4.77
CA GLN A 76 3.14 13.00 -3.32
C GLN A 76 1.79 12.41 -2.92
N LYS A 77 0.72 12.79 -3.63
CA LYS A 77 -0.63 12.27 -3.39
C LYS A 77 -0.73 10.77 -3.67
N ALA A 78 -0.10 10.33 -4.76
CA ALA A 78 -0.04 8.92 -5.12
C ALA A 78 0.68 8.09 -4.04
N LYS A 79 1.81 8.58 -3.52
CA LYS A 79 2.53 7.93 -2.40
C LYS A 79 1.70 7.89 -1.12
N GLU A 80 0.96 8.95 -0.81
CA GLU A 80 0.05 8.99 0.33
C GLU A 80 -1.06 7.93 0.19
N LEU A 81 -1.73 7.85 -0.97
CA LEU A 81 -2.77 6.87 -1.25
C LEU A 81 -2.25 5.44 -1.18
N LEU A 82 -1.08 5.17 -1.77
CA LEU A 82 -0.40 3.89 -1.65
C LEU A 82 -0.14 3.54 -0.19
N GLY A 83 0.37 4.49 0.60
CA GLY A 83 0.61 4.28 2.02
C GLY A 83 -0.64 3.80 2.77
N LYS A 84 -1.78 4.48 2.54
CA LYS A 84 -3.07 4.10 3.14
C LYS A 84 -3.56 2.72 2.67
N VAL A 85 -3.62 2.51 1.35
CA VAL A 85 -4.27 1.32 0.76
C VAL A 85 -3.43 0.07 0.93
N VAL A 86 -2.13 0.16 0.62
CA VAL A 86 -1.23 -0.99 0.51
C VAL A 86 -0.69 -1.41 1.88
N LEU A 87 -0.40 -0.44 2.76
CA LEU A 87 0.35 -0.71 3.99
C LEU A 87 -0.54 -0.66 5.23
N GLU A 88 -1.37 0.39 5.33
CA GLU A 88 -2.30 0.54 6.45
C GLU A 88 -3.56 -0.32 6.27
N MET A 89 -3.72 -0.97 5.11
CA MET A 89 -4.91 -1.74 4.72
C MET A 89 -6.21 -0.94 4.85
N LYS A 90 -6.10 0.40 4.68
CA LYS A 90 -7.21 1.35 4.70
C LYS A 90 -7.81 1.43 3.32
N HIS A 91 -8.63 0.44 3.00
CA HIS A 91 -9.28 0.32 1.69
C HIS A 91 -10.36 1.39 1.46
N ASP A 92 -10.80 2.11 2.51
CA ASP A 92 -11.61 3.32 2.38
C ASP A 92 -10.89 4.44 1.60
N ALA A 93 -9.55 4.47 1.62
CA ALA A 93 -8.78 5.40 0.78
C ALA A 93 -8.94 5.13 -0.74
N LEU A 94 -9.56 4.02 -1.15
CA LEU A 94 -9.89 3.79 -2.56
C LEU A 94 -10.99 4.74 -3.06
N SER A 95 -11.86 5.27 -2.20
CA SER A 95 -12.82 6.30 -2.61
C SER A 95 -12.12 7.61 -2.95
N GLU A 96 -11.09 7.97 -2.17
CA GLU A 96 -10.23 9.13 -2.45
C GLU A 96 -9.42 8.92 -3.74
N PHE A 97 -8.94 7.69 -3.99
CA PHE A 97 -8.28 7.37 -5.26
C PHE A 97 -9.18 7.65 -6.48
N ALA A 98 -10.48 7.34 -6.42
CA ALA A 98 -11.40 7.59 -7.53
C ALA A 98 -11.47 9.08 -7.95
N GLU A 99 -11.25 9.99 -7.01
CA GLU A 99 -11.23 11.45 -7.26
C GLU A 99 -9.96 11.90 -8.01
N PHE A 100 -8.86 11.17 -7.84
CA PHE A 100 -7.56 11.46 -8.45
C PHE A 100 -7.23 10.55 -9.65
N GLU A 101 -8.02 9.50 -9.88
CA GLU A 101 -7.74 8.42 -10.84
C GLU A 101 -7.30 8.95 -12.20
N LYS A 102 -8.09 9.86 -12.77
CA LYS A 102 -7.83 10.43 -14.10
C LYS A 102 -6.50 11.18 -14.13
N ALA A 103 -6.23 12.06 -13.17
CA ALA A 103 -4.99 12.83 -13.15
C ALA A 103 -3.75 11.95 -12.92
N LEU A 104 -3.86 10.93 -12.06
CA LEU A 104 -2.77 9.98 -11.85
C LEU A 104 -2.47 9.16 -13.12
N SER A 105 -3.51 8.76 -13.86
CA SER A 105 -3.37 8.01 -15.13
C SER A 105 -2.75 8.83 -16.27
N GLN A 106 -2.81 10.16 -16.19
CA GLN A 106 -2.30 11.06 -17.23
C GLN A 106 -0.91 11.64 -16.91
N ASN A 107 -0.41 11.43 -15.69
CA ASN A 107 0.89 11.91 -15.25
C ASN A 107 1.89 10.75 -15.19
N ALA A 108 2.87 10.75 -16.09
CA ALA A 108 3.81 9.63 -16.25
C ALA A 108 4.49 9.17 -14.94
N PRO A 109 5.01 10.07 -14.07
CA PRO A 109 5.59 9.68 -12.78
C PRO A 109 4.65 8.95 -11.81
N THR A 110 3.33 9.05 -11.99
CA THR A 110 2.33 8.41 -11.12
C THR A 110 1.74 7.14 -11.68
N LEU A 111 2.13 6.72 -12.89
CA LEU A 111 1.52 5.57 -13.57
C LEU A 111 1.65 4.27 -12.76
N GLN A 112 2.81 3.99 -12.15
CA GLN A 112 2.98 2.80 -11.34
C GLN A 112 2.01 2.80 -10.14
N ALA A 113 1.89 3.94 -9.45
CA ALA A 113 0.93 4.06 -8.35
C ALA A 113 -0.51 3.89 -8.81
N TYR A 114 -0.87 4.52 -9.93
CA TYR A 114 -2.18 4.37 -10.54
C TYR A 114 -2.51 2.89 -10.78
N TYR A 115 -1.61 2.14 -11.41
CA TYR A 115 -1.82 0.72 -11.68
C TYR A 115 -1.92 -0.12 -10.39
N ILE A 116 -1.06 0.12 -9.39
CA ILE A 116 -1.16 -0.57 -8.10
C ILE A 116 -2.48 -0.27 -7.40
N LEU A 117 -2.95 0.98 -7.42
CA LEU A 117 -4.23 1.37 -6.83
C LEU A 117 -5.43 0.77 -7.58
N LYS A 118 -5.37 0.66 -8.91
CA LYS A 118 -6.36 -0.07 -9.71
C LYS A 118 -6.40 -1.56 -9.37
N ALA A 119 -5.24 -2.18 -9.20
CA ALA A 119 -5.15 -3.57 -8.76
C ALA A 119 -5.75 -3.75 -7.36
N ALA A 120 -5.49 -2.83 -6.42
CA ALA A 120 -6.10 -2.86 -5.10
C ALA A 120 -7.63 -2.69 -5.15
N ASP A 121 -8.14 -1.75 -5.96
CA ASP A 121 -9.58 -1.58 -6.18
C ASP A 121 -10.25 -2.85 -6.73
N ALA A 122 -9.65 -3.46 -7.74
CA ALA A 122 -10.12 -4.72 -8.32
C ALA A 122 -10.16 -5.86 -7.30
N CYS A 123 -9.17 -5.93 -6.41
CA CYS A 123 -9.12 -6.94 -5.35
C CYS A 123 -10.24 -6.74 -4.32
N HIS A 124 -10.37 -5.52 -3.78
CA HIS A 124 -11.21 -5.27 -2.60
C HIS A 124 -12.67 -4.96 -2.92
N ASN A 125 -12.93 -4.16 -3.96
CA ASN A 125 -14.28 -3.73 -4.30
C ASN A 125 -14.96 -4.66 -5.30
N LYS A 126 -14.21 -5.21 -6.26
CA LYS A 126 -14.76 -6.02 -7.35
C LYS A 126 -14.57 -7.52 -7.16
N LYS A 127 -13.52 -7.93 -6.44
CA LYS A 127 -13.05 -9.33 -6.35
C LYS A 127 -12.75 -9.93 -7.72
N ASP A 128 -12.23 -9.10 -8.63
CA ASP A 128 -11.84 -9.50 -9.99
C ASP A 128 -10.34 -9.77 -10.05
N PHE A 129 -9.96 -11.01 -9.78
CA PHE A 129 -8.56 -11.42 -9.72
C PHE A 129 -7.84 -11.28 -11.07
N ALA A 130 -8.55 -11.36 -12.20
CA ALA A 130 -7.93 -11.19 -13.51
C ALA A 130 -7.58 -9.73 -13.76
N GLU A 131 -8.46 -8.81 -13.35
CA GLU A 131 -8.20 -7.37 -13.39
C GLU A 131 -7.05 -6.97 -12.44
N VAL A 132 -6.94 -7.62 -11.27
CA VAL A 132 -5.79 -7.44 -10.36
C VAL A 132 -4.48 -7.77 -11.07
N VAL A 133 -4.40 -8.95 -11.69
CA VAL A 133 -3.21 -9.40 -12.41
C VAL A 133 -2.88 -8.46 -13.58
N HIS A 134 -3.89 -8.05 -14.36
CA HIS A 134 -3.69 -7.14 -15.48
C HIS A 134 -3.05 -5.82 -15.05
N TYR A 135 -3.58 -5.17 -14.01
CA TYR A 135 -3.01 -3.90 -13.55
C TYR A 135 -1.67 -4.08 -12.84
N ALA A 136 -1.46 -5.17 -12.11
CA ALA A 136 -0.15 -5.45 -11.52
C ALA A 136 0.92 -5.69 -12.59
N ASP A 137 0.57 -6.34 -13.72
CA ASP A 137 1.47 -6.51 -14.87
C ASP A 137 1.87 -5.16 -15.49
N LEU A 138 0.89 -4.25 -15.67
CA LEU A 138 1.17 -2.88 -16.12
C LEU A 138 2.05 -2.09 -15.13
N ALA A 139 1.96 -2.37 -13.83
CA ALA A 139 2.77 -1.71 -12.80
C ALA A 139 4.25 -2.13 -12.84
N VAL A 140 4.56 -3.33 -13.33
CA VAL A 140 5.94 -3.86 -13.43
C VAL A 140 6.54 -3.75 -14.84
N ASP A 141 5.74 -3.34 -15.84
CA ASP A 141 6.20 -3.13 -17.21
C ASP A 141 7.36 -2.13 -17.27
N THR A 142 8.39 -2.44 -18.06
CA THR A 142 9.60 -1.61 -18.21
C THR A 142 9.34 -0.22 -18.78
N ARG A 143 8.18 -0.01 -19.42
CA ARG A 143 7.73 1.28 -19.95
C ARG A 143 7.04 2.13 -18.89
N THR A 144 6.65 1.55 -17.76
CA THR A 144 6.02 2.25 -16.64
C THR A 144 7.10 2.88 -15.75
N PRO A 145 7.08 4.21 -15.51
CA PRO A 145 8.04 4.83 -14.61
C PRO A 145 7.95 4.27 -13.19
N SER A 146 9.08 3.75 -12.68
CA SER A 146 9.17 3.16 -11.34
C SER A 146 9.19 4.24 -10.26
N LEU A 147 8.39 4.02 -9.21
CA LEU A 147 8.40 4.76 -7.95
C LEU A 147 9.39 4.19 -6.93
N GLY A 148 10.00 3.04 -7.23
CA GLY A 148 10.95 2.34 -6.38
C GLY A 148 10.72 0.83 -6.39
N ASP A 149 11.77 0.08 -6.11
CA ASP A 149 11.76 -1.39 -6.18
C ASP A 149 10.72 -2.01 -5.25
N PHE A 150 10.43 -1.38 -4.11
CA PHE A 150 9.39 -1.83 -3.19
C PHE A 150 7.98 -1.89 -3.83
N TYR A 151 7.66 -0.96 -4.73
CA TYR A 151 6.36 -0.97 -5.41
C TYR A 151 6.29 -2.05 -6.48
N THR A 152 7.42 -2.35 -7.12
CA THR A 152 7.57 -3.50 -8.03
C THR A 152 7.46 -4.82 -7.27
N PHE A 153 8.15 -4.94 -6.12
CA PHE A 153 8.01 -6.04 -5.16
C PHE A 153 6.54 -6.27 -4.81
N TYR A 154 5.83 -5.21 -4.44
CA TYR A 154 4.42 -5.30 -4.04
C TYR A 154 3.54 -5.78 -5.19
N ALA A 155 3.72 -5.25 -6.40
CA ALA A 155 2.96 -5.65 -7.58
C ALA A 155 3.17 -7.15 -7.90
N TYR A 156 4.42 -7.64 -7.91
CA TYR A 156 4.69 -9.06 -8.11
C TYR A 156 4.09 -9.95 -7.02
N ARG A 157 4.15 -9.52 -5.75
CA ARG A 157 3.50 -10.27 -4.66
C ARG A 157 1.98 -10.36 -4.86
N GLN A 158 1.35 -9.27 -5.31
CA GLN A 158 -0.08 -9.29 -5.63
C GLN A 158 -0.37 -10.25 -6.79
N MET A 159 0.45 -10.26 -7.84
CA MET A 159 0.30 -11.23 -8.93
C MET A 159 0.43 -12.67 -8.42
N GLY A 160 1.46 -12.98 -7.62
CA GLY A 160 1.67 -14.32 -7.07
C GLY A 160 0.46 -14.81 -6.27
N THR A 161 -0.07 -13.94 -5.42
CA THR A 161 -1.27 -14.23 -4.62
C THR A 161 -2.50 -14.48 -5.51
N ASN A 162 -2.71 -13.65 -6.54
CA ASN A 162 -3.91 -13.74 -7.37
C ASN A 162 -3.86 -14.90 -8.38
N TYR A 163 -2.69 -15.22 -8.93
CA TYR A 163 -2.49 -16.45 -9.70
C TYR A 163 -2.75 -17.69 -8.85
N TYR A 164 -2.27 -17.69 -7.60
CA TYR A 164 -2.54 -18.80 -6.68
C TYR A 164 -4.03 -18.97 -6.40
N LEU A 165 -4.77 -17.88 -6.15
CA LEU A 165 -6.23 -17.91 -5.96
C LEU A 165 -6.99 -18.39 -7.21
N GLN A 166 -6.44 -18.18 -8.40
CA GLN A 166 -7.00 -18.71 -9.66
C GLN A 166 -6.60 -20.17 -9.94
N GLY A 167 -5.70 -20.74 -9.14
CA GLY A 167 -5.18 -22.10 -9.32
C GLY A 167 -4.02 -22.21 -10.31
N ASP A 168 -3.48 -21.10 -10.81
CA ASP A 168 -2.27 -21.10 -11.64
C ASP A 168 -1.01 -21.13 -10.76
N ILE A 169 -0.63 -22.33 -10.36
CA ILE A 169 0.46 -22.57 -9.41
C ILE A 169 1.82 -22.18 -9.98
N GLU A 170 2.06 -22.43 -11.27
CA GLU A 170 3.35 -22.15 -11.92
C GLU A 170 3.57 -20.63 -12.02
N ALA A 171 2.56 -19.89 -12.49
CA ALA A 171 2.62 -18.44 -12.55
C ALA A 171 2.71 -17.83 -11.14
N ALA A 172 1.98 -18.38 -10.17
CA ALA A 172 2.06 -17.93 -8.78
C ALA A 172 3.50 -18.03 -8.24
N LYS A 173 4.14 -19.19 -8.44
CA LYS A 173 5.52 -19.44 -8.02
C LYS A 173 6.49 -18.43 -8.63
N GLU A 174 6.44 -18.26 -9.95
CA GLU A 174 7.31 -17.34 -10.68
C GLU A 174 7.18 -15.91 -10.12
N LYS A 175 5.96 -15.43 -9.90
CA LYS A 175 5.74 -14.06 -9.40
C LYS A 175 6.12 -13.89 -7.92
N PHE A 176 5.95 -14.91 -7.09
CA PHE A 176 6.48 -14.87 -5.73
C PHE A 176 8.01 -14.85 -5.70
N GLU A 177 8.67 -15.60 -6.58
CA GLU A 177 10.13 -15.59 -6.69
C GLU A 177 10.63 -14.21 -7.15
N TYR A 178 10.00 -13.58 -8.16
CA TYR A 178 10.33 -12.21 -8.56
C TYR A 178 10.07 -11.18 -7.47
N ALA A 179 8.99 -11.32 -6.69
CA ALA A 179 8.79 -10.48 -5.53
C ALA A 179 9.95 -10.66 -4.55
N PHE A 180 10.29 -11.90 -4.19
CA PHE A 180 11.36 -12.17 -3.23
C PHE A 180 12.73 -11.62 -3.65
N GLU A 181 13.06 -11.64 -4.94
CA GLU A 181 14.30 -11.04 -5.48
C GLU A 181 14.38 -9.52 -5.30
N LEU A 182 13.23 -8.84 -5.28
CA LEU A 182 13.11 -7.38 -5.12
C LEU A 182 12.83 -6.97 -3.67
N GLU A 183 12.89 -7.91 -2.73
CA GLU A 183 12.61 -7.63 -1.33
C GLU A 183 13.58 -6.55 -0.78
N PRO A 184 13.07 -5.52 -0.09
CA PRO A 184 13.93 -4.54 0.55
C PRO A 184 14.78 -5.20 1.64
N ASN A 185 15.98 -4.68 1.89
CA ASN A 185 16.80 -5.14 3.00
C ASN A 185 16.10 -4.83 4.34
N LEU A 186 15.50 -5.85 4.95
CA LEU A 186 14.65 -5.71 6.13
C LEU A 186 15.36 -5.12 7.36
N LEU A 187 16.69 -5.16 7.43
CA LEU A 187 17.45 -4.54 8.53
C LEU A 187 17.59 -3.02 8.37
N THR A 188 17.56 -2.52 7.14
CA THR A 188 17.74 -1.09 6.83
C THR A 188 16.51 -0.42 6.25
N ALA A 189 15.51 -1.20 5.85
CA ALA A 189 14.24 -0.73 5.30
C ALA A 189 13.50 0.17 6.29
N GLY A 190 12.91 1.25 5.78
CA GLY A 190 11.98 2.06 6.56
C GLY A 190 10.77 1.23 7.00
N ASP A 191 10.06 1.68 8.03
CA ASP A 191 8.95 0.91 8.63
C ASP A 191 7.91 0.45 7.61
N MET A 192 7.57 1.32 6.65
CA MET A 192 6.68 1.02 5.52
C MET A 192 7.14 -0.21 4.71
N GLU A 193 8.38 -0.19 4.23
CA GLU A 193 8.92 -1.24 3.37
C GLU A 193 9.11 -2.53 4.17
N PHE A 194 9.52 -2.40 5.43
CA PHE A 194 9.72 -3.50 6.36
C PHE A 194 8.43 -4.29 6.62
N HIS A 195 7.35 -3.62 7.02
CA HIS A 195 6.08 -4.32 7.29
C HIS A 195 5.45 -4.86 6.01
N GLY A 196 5.56 -4.14 4.89
CA GLY A 196 5.03 -4.61 3.60
C GLY A 196 5.76 -5.85 3.07
N ALA A 197 7.07 -5.94 3.31
CA ALA A 197 7.87 -7.09 2.94
C ALA A 197 7.58 -8.31 3.83
N LEU A 198 7.45 -8.14 5.15
CA LEU A 198 7.04 -9.22 6.05
C LEU A 198 5.65 -9.77 5.73
N GLN A 199 4.71 -8.89 5.36
CA GLN A 199 3.42 -9.34 4.83
C GLN A 199 3.59 -10.14 3.54
N GLY A 200 4.49 -9.72 2.65
CA GLY A 200 4.83 -10.49 1.44
C GLY A 200 5.41 -11.87 1.76
N ARG A 201 6.32 -11.97 2.74
CA ARG A 201 6.85 -13.24 3.23
C ARG A 201 5.76 -14.15 3.79
N GLN A 202 4.77 -13.60 4.49
CA GLN A 202 3.64 -14.38 4.98
C GLN A 202 2.89 -15.07 3.83
N TYR A 203 2.46 -14.31 2.81
CA TYR A 203 1.77 -14.88 1.66
C TYR A 203 2.62 -15.90 0.89
N TYR A 204 3.91 -15.63 0.75
CA TYR A 204 4.80 -16.56 0.06
C TYR A 204 5.01 -17.85 0.87
N ALA A 205 5.15 -17.75 2.20
CA ALA A 205 5.24 -18.92 3.07
C ALA A 205 3.97 -19.77 3.02
N GLU A 206 2.79 -19.15 3.04
CA GLU A 206 1.50 -19.85 2.87
C GLU A 206 1.45 -20.63 1.55
N PHE A 207 1.90 -20.00 0.45
CA PHE A 207 2.03 -20.66 -0.85
C PHE A 207 2.99 -21.86 -0.80
N LEU A 208 4.20 -21.68 -0.26
CA LEU A 208 5.22 -22.73 -0.15
C LEU A 208 4.73 -23.92 0.71
N ILE A 209 4.04 -23.64 1.82
CA ILE A 209 3.43 -24.66 2.68
C ILE A 209 2.38 -25.47 1.91
N ALA A 210 1.53 -24.80 1.12
CA ALA A 210 0.53 -25.45 0.30
C ALA A 210 1.15 -26.33 -0.80
N GLN A 211 2.30 -25.92 -1.35
CA GLN A 211 3.08 -26.71 -2.31
C GLN A 211 4.00 -27.77 -1.66
N ASN A 212 3.95 -27.90 -0.33
CA ASN A 212 4.81 -28.80 0.44
C ASN A 212 6.33 -28.52 0.29
N GLU A 213 6.70 -27.27 -0.07
CA GLU A 213 8.09 -26.78 -0.08
C GLU A 213 8.50 -26.32 1.33
N LEU A 214 8.45 -27.26 2.29
CA LEU A 214 8.53 -26.96 3.72
C LEU A 214 9.88 -26.39 4.18
N ASP A 215 11.00 -26.84 3.61
CA ASP A 215 12.32 -26.33 4.00
C ASP A 215 12.49 -24.85 3.61
N LYS A 216 12.07 -24.48 2.39
CA LYS A 216 12.09 -23.07 1.96
C LYS A 216 11.18 -22.20 2.81
N ALA A 217 10.00 -22.69 3.14
CA ALA A 217 9.08 -21.98 4.04
C ALA A 217 9.71 -21.77 5.43
N ALA A 218 10.36 -22.80 5.99
CA ALA A 218 11.04 -22.72 7.27
C ALA A 218 12.18 -21.68 7.26
N ASP A 219 13.00 -21.68 6.22
CA ASP A 219 14.12 -20.73 6.06
C ASP A 219 13.61 -19.28 5.98
N LEU A 220 12.62 -19.03 5.12
CA LEU A 220 12.01 -17.71 4.91
C LEU A 220 11.44 -17.13 6.21
N LEU A 221 10.69 -17.96 6.96
CA LEU A 221 10.03 -17.58 8.21
C LEU A 221 11.05 -17.38 9.35
N THR A 222 12.04 -18.28 9.44
CA THR A 222 13.10 -18.19 10.46
C THR A 222 13.91 -16.91 10.30
N GLU A 223 14.33 -16.59 9.07
CA GLU A 223 15.06 -15.37 8.78
C GLU A 223 14.23 -14.12 9.14
N GLY A 224 12.93 -14.11 8.80
CA GLY A 224 12.02 -13.01 9.13
C GLY A 224 11.90 -12.80 10.65
N LEU A 225 11.74 -13.89 11.42
CA LEU A 225 11.68 -13.86 12.89
C LEU A 225 13.01 -13.40 13.52
N GLU A 226 14.16 -13.79 12.95
CA GLU A 226 15.45 -13.30 13.41
C GLU A 226 15.61 -11.78 13.22
N ILE A 227 15.09 -11.26 12.11
CA ILE A 227 15.13 -9.82 11.80
C ILE A 227 14.19 -9.04 12.71
N LEU A 228 12.97 -9.53 12.93
CA LEU A 228 12.02 -8.98 13.90
C LEU A 228 12.66 -8.87 15.29
N ARG A 229 13.36 -9.93 15.74
CA ARG A 229 14.11 -9.92 17.00
C ARG A 229 15.22 -8.86 17.01
N LYS A 230 15.97 -8.69 15.91
CA LYS A 230 17.03 -7.67 15.80
C LYS A 230 16.47 -6.25 15.85
N ARG A 231 15.29 -6.02 15.27
CA ARG A 231 14.59 -4.72 15.27
C ARG A 231 13.78 -4.46 16.54
N VAL A 232 13.62 -5.46 17.40
CA VAL A 232 12.76 -5.41 18.60
C VAL A 232 11.31 -5.07 18.21
N ASP A 233 10.87 -5.62 17.07
CA ASP A 233 9.51 -5.46 16.55
C ASP A 233 8.75 -6.77 16.74
N LEU A 234 7.62 -6.72 17.45
CA LEU A 234 6.81 -7.89 17.78
C LEU A 234 5.57 -8.01 16.90
N PHE A 235 5.30 -7.05 16.01
CA PHE A 235 4.02 -6.95 15.31
C PHE A 235 3.71 -8.19 14.45
N TRP A 236 4.68 -8.64 13.65
CA TRP A 236 4.53 -9.79 12.76
C TRP A 236 4.96 -11.14 13.39
N VAL A 237 5.50 -11.13 14.60
CA VAL A 237 5.97 -12.36 15.26
C VAL A 237 4.85 -13.39 15.44
N PRO A 238 3.61 -13.04 15.85
CA PRO A 238 2.53 -14.00 15.99
C PRO A 238 2.24 -14.78 14.72
N ASP A 239 2.02 -14.09 13.60
CA ASP A 239 1.64 -14.70 12.33
C ASP A 239 2.78 -15.56 11.75
N LEU A 240 4.02 -15.05 11.76
CA LEU A 240 5.16 -15.80 11.22
C LEU A 240 5.54 -17.01 12.09
N SER A 241 5.46 -16.89 13.42
CA SER A 241 5.69 -18.04 14.32
C SER A 241 4.59 -19.09 14.19
N GLU A 242 3.32 -18.70 14.00
CA GLU A 242 2.24 -19.65 13.75
C GLU A 242 2.45 -20.44 12.45
N LEU A 243 2.81 -19.77 11.36
CA LEU A 243 3.15 -20.44 10.10
C LEU A 243 4.35 -21.37 10.26
N LEU A 244 5.39 -20.95 10.98
CA LEU A 244 6.57 -21.78 11.22
C LEU A 244 6.21 -23.01 12.08
N ALA A 245 5.30 -22.86 13.03
CA ALA A 245 4.79 -24.00 13.79
C ALA A 245 4.10 -25.03 12.88
N GLN A 246 3.27 -24.57 11.93
CA GLN A 246 2.61 -25.45 10.96
C GLN A 246 3.63 -26.17 10.06
N VAL A 247 4.69 -25.48 9.64
CA VAL A 247 5.79 -26.06 8.88
C VAL A 247 6.48 -27.16 9.69
N GLU A 248 6.88 -26.87 10.93
CA GLU A 248 7.57 -27.83 11.80
C GLU A 248 6.69 -29.04 12.13
N GLU A 249 5.39 -28.85 12.33
CA GLU A 249 4.44 -29.95 12.54
C GLU A 249 4.37 -30.87 11.32
N LYS A 250 4.29 -30.30 10.11
CA LYS A 250 4.33 -31.07 8.85
C LYS A 250 5.66 -31.79 8.62
N ARG A 251 6.77 -31.27 9.16
CA ARG A 251 8.09 -31.90 9.14
C ARG A 251 8.25 -32.99 10.22
N GLY A 252 7.30 -33.13 11.15
CA GLY A 252 7.36 -34.06 12.28
C GLY A 252 8.15 -33.53 13.49
N ASN A 253 8.49 -32.25 13.51
CA ASN A 253 9.27 -31.59 14.56
C ASN A 253 8.34 -30.98 15.63
N HIS A 254 7.56 -31.82 16.29
CA HIS A 254 6.50 -31.39 17.23
C HIS A 254 6.97 -30.45 18.35
N GLU A 255 8.16 -30.67 18.90
CA GLU A 255 8.73 -29.80 19.95
C GLU A 255 9.02 -28.39 19.41
N ALA A 256 9.57 -28.30 18.18
CA ALA A 256 9.82 -27.03 17.52
C ALA A 256 8.51 -26.30 17.20
N ALA A 257 7.48 -27.03 16.76
CA ALA A 257 6.16 -26.47 16.50
C ALA A 257 5.55 -25.87 17.77
N GLN A 258 5.53 -26.61 18.89
CA GLN A 258 5.02 -26.12 20.17
C GLN A 258 5.77 -24.88 20.67
N LYS A 259 7.09 -24.86 20.50
CA LYS A 259 7.92 -23.71 20.86
C LYS A 259 7.54 -22.46 20.06
N GLN A 260 7.25 -22.60 18.76
CA GLN A 260 6.83 -21.48 17.93
C GLN A 260 5.42 -20.98 18.29
N ILE A 261 4.48 -21.88 18.60
CA ILE A 261 3.17 -21.48 19.13
C ILE A 261 3.32 -20.69 20.44
N HIS A 262 4.21 -21.11 21.33
CA HIS A 262 4.49 -20.36 22.56
C HIS A 262 5.03 -18.95 22.26
N TYR A 263 5.94 -18.80 21.30
CA TYR A 263 6.43 -17.49 20.87
C TYR A 263 5.34 -16.62 20.27
N ALA A 264 4.44 -17.21 19.47
CA ALA A 264 3.32 -16.50 18.88
C ALA A 264 2.40 -15.92 19.98
N HIS A 265 2.07 -16.71 21.00
CA HIS A 265 1.26 -16.27 22.15
C HIS A 265 1.90 -15.11 22.91
N VAL A 266 3.18 -15.26 23.28
CA VAL A 266 3.91 -14.22 24.03
C VAL A 266 3.97 -12.92 23.23
N ALA A 267 4.26 -13.00 21.93
CA ALA A 267 4.31 -11.82 21.08
C ALA A 267 2.93 -11.18 20.88
N ALA A 268 1.86 -11.98 20.72
CA ALA A 268 0.50 -11.47 20.54
C ALA A 268 0.07 -10.64 21.76
N TYR A 269 0.31 -11.18 22.96
CA TYR A 269 0.06 -10.50 24.23
C TYR A 269 0.87 -9.20 24.37
N LEU A 270 2.18 -9.26 24.13
CA LEU A 270 3.06 -8.10 24.30
C LEU A 270 2.83 -7.00 23.25
N SER A 271 2.35 -7.36 22.06
CA SER A 271 2.01 -6.42 20.98
C SER A 271 0.55 -5.94 21.01
N ASN A 272 -0.26 -6.42 21.96
CA ASN A 272 -1.69 -6.12 22.07
C ASN A 272 -2.47 -6.44 20.77
N CYS A 273 -2.08 -7.52 20.09
CA CYS A 273 -2.74 -7.96 18.86
C CYS A 273 -3.93 -8.87 19.19
N GLN A 274 -5.05 -8.27 19.59
CA GLN A 274 -6.26 -8.99 20.06
C GLN A 274 -6.77 -10.05 19.05
N LYS A 275 -6.63 -9.79 17.74
CA LYS A 275 -7.02 -10.76 16.71
C LYS A 275 -6.14 -12.00 16.74
N ALA A 276 -4.82 -11.82 16.87
CA ALA A 276 -3.88 -12.94 16.98
C ALA A 276 -4.10 -13.70 18.29
N GLU A 277 -4.29 -13.01 19.42
CA GLU A 277 -4.61 -13.65 20.71
C GLU A 277 -5.86 -14.53 20.62
N ALA A 278 -6.95 -14.00 20.05
CA ALA A 278 -8.20 -14.73 19.91
C ALA A 278 -8.09 -15.94 18.96
N ARG A 279 -7.24 -15.86 17.93
CA ARG A 279 -6.96 -16.97 17.01
C ARG A 279 -6.12 -18.05 17.68
N LEU A 280 -5.01 -17.66 18.31
CA LEU A 280 -4.08 -18.57 18.98
C LEU A 280 -4.73 -19.30 20.17
N ALA A 281 -5.61 -18.63 20.92
CA ALA A 281 -6.37 -19.26 22.01
C ALA A 281 -7.28 -20.42 21.56
N GLN A 282 -7.64 -20.50 20.28
CA GLN A 282 -8.43 -21.62 19.73
C GLN A 282 -7.57 -22.84 19.42
N LEU A 283 -6.26 -22.64 19.23
CA LEU A 283 -5.28 -23.71 19.00
C LEU A 283 -4.85 -24.37 20.30
N ASP A 284 -5.03 -23.69 21.43
CA ASP A 284 -4.79 -24.27 22.75
C ASP A 284 -5.88 -25.30 23.07
N THR A 285 -5.52 -26.58 23.03
CA THR A 285 -6.36 -27.67 23.56
C THR A 285 -6.56 -27.59 25.08
N ILE A 286 -5.94 -26.60 25.75
CA ILE A 286 -6.08 -26.36 27.17
C ILE A 286 -6.72 -24.99 27.36
N LYS A 287 -8.01 -25.00 27.69
CA LYS A 287 -8.66 -23.83 28.31
C LYS A 287 -8.00 -23.61 29.66
N PHE A 288 -7.38 -22.45 29.84
CA PHE A 288 -6.99 -21.97 31.17
C PHE A 288 -8.24 -21.77 32.06
#